data_AF-A0A969L5Y3-F1
#
_entry.id   AF-A0A969L5Y3-F1
#
_cell.length_a   1.000
_cell.length_b   1.000
_cell.length_c   1.000
_cell.angle_alpha   90.00
_cell.angle_beta   90.00
_cell.angle_gamma   90.00
#
_symmetry.space_group_name_H-M   'P 1'
#
loop_
_entity.id
_entity.type
_entity.pdbx_description
1 polymer ?
#
loop_
_entity_poly.entity_id
_entity_poly.type
_entity_poly.pdbx_seq_one_letter_code
_entity_poly.pdbx_strand_id
1 'polypeptide(L)'
;MEKLDTWTPTEPQTTYQDQNLALNHIYQYLIAVYDSSTNQSRVHSQRIYYETGWRETTPKLNAQVDQTQHRIIIRWRDKNPGVSKCIIYRAWEDQPLKLYRTLSGNPGEFIDQNIQKKGITPTNCSGTMLMACAPRLGRASG
;
A
#
# COMPACT_ATOMS: atom_id res chain seq x y z
N MET A 1 18.00 17.04 45.45
CA MET A 1 18.86 17.53 44.35
C MET A 1 20.24 16.96 44.59
N GLU A 2 20.65 16.02 43.75
CA GLU A 2 21.97 15.38 43.82
C GLU A 2 23.03 16.37 43.32
N LYS A 3 24.12 16.51 44.06
CA LYS A 3 25.17 17.51 43.80
C LYS A 3 26.11 16.95 42.73
N LEU A 4 26.12 17.56 41.54
CA LEU A 4 26.87 17.11 40.36
C LEU A 4 28.40 17.10 40.55
N ASP A 5 28.93 17.73 41.60
CA ASP A 5 30.37 17.87 41.87
C ASP A 5 31.10 16.56 42.18
N THR A 6 30.40 15.46 42.46
CA THR A 6 31.03 14.20 42.91
C THR A 6 30.90 13.07 41.89
N TRP A 7 30.48 13.34 40.66
CA TRP A 7 30.37 12.33 39.62
C TRP A 7 31.49 12.47 38.59
N THR A 8 32.54 11.67 38.76
CA THR A 8 33.61 11.51 37.77
C THR A 8 33.46 10.15 37.08
N PRO A 9 32.98 10.08 35.83
CA PRO A 9 32.95 8.84 35.09
C PRO A 9 34.39 8.40 34.77
N THR A 10 34.68 7.10 34.93
CA THR A 10 36.00 6.53 34.66
C THR A 10 36.39 6.64 33.18
N GLU A 11 35.41 6.68 32.28
CA GLU A 11 35.59 6.84 30.83
C GLU A 11 34.41 7.64 30.23
N PRO A 12 34.62 8.44 29.17
CA PRO A 12 33.55 9.17 28.51
C PRO A 12 32.54 8.19 27.88
N GLN A 13 31.30 8.20 28.36
CA GLN A 13 30.22 7.43 27.75
C GLN A 13 29.64 8.18 26.55
N THR A 14 29.82 7.62 25.36
CA THR A 14 29.24 8.18 24.12
C THR A 14 27.96 7.47 23.69
N THR A 15 27.54 6.43 24.41
CA THR A 15 26.40 5.58 24.06
C THR A 15 25.55 5.26 25.28
N TYR A 16 24.23 5.30 25.11
CA TYR A 16 23.24 4.84 26.09
C TYR A 16 22.29 3.85 25.41
N GLN A 17 22.00 2.74 26.09
CA GLN A 17 21.04 1.74 25.62
C GLN A 17 19.89 1.63 26.61
N ASP A 18 18.70 2.01 26.16
CA ASP A 18 17.46 1.80 26.89
C ASP A 18 16.99 0.34 26.71
N GLN A 19 16.80 -0.36 27.83
CA GLN A 19 16.37 -1.77 27.85
C GLN A 19 14.89 -1.93 28.21
N ASN A 20 14.23 -0.87 28.67
CA ASN A 20 12.87 -0.90 29.21
C ASN A 20 11.86 -0.31 28.22
N LEU A 21 11.97 -0.72 26.96
CA LEU A 21 11.08 -0.27 25.89
C LEU A 21 9.83 -1.17 25.81
N ALA A 22 8.67 -0.54 25.84
CA ALA A 22 7.37 -1.14 25.66
C ALA A 22 6.87 -0.90 24.23
N LEU A 23 6.26 -1.92 23.62
CA LEU A 23 5.72 -1.85 22.28
C LEU A 23 4.59 -0.83 22.16
N ASN A 24 4.43 -0.27 20.95
CA ASN A 24 3.39 0.71 20.60
C ASN A 24 3.49 2.04 21.36
N HIS A 25 4.70 2.40 21.79
CA HIS A 25 4.98 3.70 22.40
C HIS A 25 5.88 4.56 21.51
N ILE A 26 5.73 5.87 21.65
CA ILE A 26 6.59 6.86 21.01
C ILE A 26 7.58 7.36 22.05
N TYR A 27 8.87 7.18 21.79
CA TYR A 27 9.97 7.61 22.64
C TYR A 27 10.61 8.88 22.09
N GLN A 28 11.06 9.75 23.00
CA GLN A 28 11.85 10.93 22.70
C GLN A 28 12.85 11.14 23.83
N TYR A 29 14.12 11.30 23.48
CA TYR A 29 15.21 11.49 24.44
C TYR A 29 15.67 12.95 24.44
N LEU A 30 16.11 13.41 25.61
CA LEU A 30 16.79 14.68 25.80
C LEU A 30 18.16 14.38 26.38
N ILE A 31 19.21 14.80 25.69
CA ILE A 31 20.59 14.74 26.19
C ILE A 31 20.94 16.13 26.70
N ALA A 32 21.42 16.19 27.94
CA ALA A 32 21.96 17.40 28.55
C ALA A 32 23.39 17.13 29.01
N VAL A 33 24.33 17.98 28.60
CA VAL A 33 25.74 17.90 28.97
C VAL A 33 26.09 19.13 29.81
N TYR A 34 26.83 18.94 30.90
CA TYR A 34 27.24 20.00 31.82
C TYR A 34 28.76 20.08 31.89
N ASP A 35 29.32 21.28 32.03
CA ASP A 35 30.73 21.47 32.39
C ASP A 35 30.89 21.79 33.89
N SER A 36 32.14 21.83 34.35
CA SER A 36 32.50 22.17 35.73
C SER A 36 32.15 23.61 36.13
N SER A 37 31.89 24.47 35.15
CA SER A 37 31.46 25.85 35.34
C SER A 37 29.93 26.00 35.30
N THR A 38 29.19 24.88 35.34
CA THR A 38 27.73 24.80 35.29
C THR A 38 27.09 25.25 33.97
N ASN A 39 27.88 25.42 32.91
CA ASN A 39 27.32 25.62 31.58
C ASN A 39 26.65 24.33 31.10
N GLN A 40 25.63 24.46 30.26
CA GLN A 40 24.88 23.32 29.76
C GLN A 40 24.61 23.41 28.26
N SER A 41 24.62 22.26 27.59
CA SER A 41 24.12 22.09 26.22
C SER A 41 23.07 20.99 26.18
N ARG A 42 22.00 21.19 25.41
CA ARG A 42 20.84 20.29 25.36
C ARG A 42 20.45 19.98 23.92
N VAL A 43 20.10 18.71 23.65
CA VAL A 43 19.60 18.29 22.33
C VAL A 43 18.50 17.24 22.47
N HIS A 44 17.44 17.39 21.68
CA HIS A 44 16.35 16.43 21.60
C HIS A 44 16.57 15.44 20.44
N SER A 45 16.21 14.18 20.65
CA SER A 45 16.09 13.22 19.56
C SER A 45 14.82 13.49 18.74
N GLN A 46 14.75 12.88 17.56
CA GLN A 46 13.47 12.68 16.86
C GLN A 46 12.55 11.76 17.68
N ARG A 47 11.26 11.81 17.37
CA ARG A 47 10.26 10.89 17.96
C ARG A 47 10.38 9.53 17.28
N ILE A 48 10.64 8.50 18.08
CA ILE A 48 10.85 7.13 17.60
C ILE A 48 9.62 6.31 18.01
N TYR A 49 8.88 5.78 17.04
CA TYR A 49 7.83 4.81 17.33
C TYR A 49 8.45 3.41 17.45
N TYR A 50 8.32 2.79 18.63
CA TYR A 50 8.88 1.47 18.89
C TYR A 50 7.82 0.38 18.65
N GLU A 51 8.07 -0.45 17.65
CA GLU A 51 7.28 -1.63 17.32
C GLU A 51 8.21 -2.83 17.05
N THR A 52 7.77 -4.05 17.35
CA THR A 52 8.47 -5.27 16.91
C THR A 52 8.11 -5.50 15.45
N GLY A 53 9.13 -5.57 14.60
CA GLY A 53 9.02 -5.57 13.14
C GLY A 53 8.42 -6.81 12.51
N TRP A 54 7.26 -7.28 12.96
CA TRP A 54 6.46 -8.25 12.22
C TRP A 54 5.17 -7.60 11.72
N ARG A 55 5.30 -6.95 10.57
CA ARG A 55 4.14 -6.51 9.78
C ARG A 55 3.82 -7.60 8.76
N GLU A 56 2.61 -8.13 8.79
CA GLU A 56 2.20 -9.12 7.78
C GLU A 56 2.34 -8.49 6.39
N THR A 57 3.15 -9.14 5.54
CA THR A 57 3.74 -8.52 4.35
C THR A 57 2.76 -8.26 3.21
N THR A 58 1.58 -8.89 3.19
CA THR A 58 0.70 -8.74 2.03
C THR A 58 -0.79 -8.79 2.39
N PRO A 59 -1.55 -7.71 2.13
CA PRO A 59 -3.01 -7.79 2.23
C PRO A 59 -3.55 -8.79 1.20
N LYS A 60 -4.42 -9.70 1.64
CA LYS A 60 -5.13 -10.59 0.71
C LYS A 60 -6.11 -9.77 -0.11
N LEU A 61 -5.90 -9.65 -1.41
CA LEU A 61 -6.77 -8.94 -2.35
C LEU A 61 -7.72 -9.92 -3.05
N ASN A 62 -9.01 -9.59 -3.09
CA ASN A 62 -10.02 -10.30 -3.86
C ASN A 62 -10.79 -9.28 -4.72
N ALA A 63 -10.91 -9.55 -6.02
CA ALA A 63 -11.67 -8.72 -6.93
C ALA A 63 -12.80 -9.54 -7.57
N GLN A 64 -14.02 -9.01 -7.57
CA GLN A 64 -15.19 -9.64 -8.14
C GLN A 64 -15.87 -8.69 -9.12
N VAL A 65 -16.23 -9.20 -10.29
CA VAL A 65 -17.00 -8.45 -11.29
C VAL A 65 -18.47 -8.72 -11.07
N ASP A 66 -19.24 -7.66 -10.85
CA ASP A 66 -20.69 -7.69 -10.83
C ASP A 66 -21.20 -7.21 -12.19
N GLN A 67 -21.54 -8.18 -13.04
CA GLN A 67 -22.00 -7.92 -14.41
C GLN A 67 -23.39 -7.27 -14.44
N THR A 68 -24.23 -7.55 -13.45
CA THR A 68 -25.59 -6.99 -13.37
C THR A 68 -25.53 -5.49 -13.08
N GLN A 69 -24.71 -5.10 -12.10
CA GLN A 69 -24.58 -3.71 -11.66
C GLN A 69 -23.39 -2.99 -12.29
N HIS A 70 -22.69 -3.63 -13.24
CA HIS A 70 -21.58 -3.08 -14.02
C HIS A 70 -20.50 -2.43 -13.15
N ARG A 71 -20.07 -3.15 -12.12
CA ARG A 71 -19.08 -2.68 -11.13
C ARG A 71 -18.07 -3.75 -10.79
N ILE A 72 -16.89 -3.34 -10.35
CA ILE A 72 -15.87 -4.24 -9.80
C ILE A 72 -15.82 -3.97 -8.30
N ILE A 73 -15.99 -5.02 -7.51
CA ILE A 73 -15.88 -4.97 -6.05
C ILE A 73 -14.50 -5.51 -5.69
N ILE A 74 -13.68 -4.67 -5.07
CA ILE A 74 -12.34 -5.00 -4.61
C ILE A 74 -12.38 -5.04 -3.10
N ARG A 75 -11.98 -6.18 -2.51
CA ARG A 75 -11.90 -6.39 -1.07
C ARG A 75 -10.49 -6.75 -0.68
N TRP A 76 -10.01 -6.17 0.41
CA TRP A 76 -8.72 -6.52 0.97
C TRP A 76 -8.76 -6.53 2.49
N ARG A 77 -7.83 -7.27 3.09
CA ARG A 77 -7.61 -7.27 4.53
C ARG A 77 -6.15 -6.98 4.80
N ASP A 78 -5.89 -5.80 5.35
CA ASP A 78 -4.60 -5.42 5.92
C ASP A 78 -4.70 -5.52 7.45
N LYS A 79 -3.74 -6.18 8.09
CA LYS A 79 -3.69 -6.37 9.55
C LYS A 79 -2.80 -5.33 10.24
N ASN A 80 -2.15 -4.46 9.49
CA ASN A 80 -1.28 -3.44 10.05
C ASN A 80 -2.12 -2.34 10.73
N PRO A 81 -1.90 -2.05 12.03
CA PRO A 81 -2.53 -0.92 12.69
C PRO A 81 -1.97 0.40 12.14
N GLY A 82 -2.76 1.47 12.21
CA GLY A 82 -2.26 2.82 11.89
C GLY A 82 -2.09 3.13 10.40
N VAL A 83 -2.68 2.35 9.49
CA VAL A 83 -2.73 2.69 8.06
C VAL A 83 -3.47 4.02 7.90
N SER A 84 -2.78 5.04 7.38
CA SER A 84 -3.32 6.39 7.18
C SER A 84 -3.97 6.60 5.82
N LYS A 85 -3.57 5.82 4.81
CA LYS A 85 -4.11 5.87 3.46
C LYS A 85 -4.00 4.53 2.74
N CYS A 86 -4.95 4.26 1.86
CA CYS A 86 -4.94 3.16 0.91
C CYS A 86 -4.91 3.73 -0.52
N ILE A 87 -4.00 3.24 -1.36
CA ILE A 87 -3.84 3.72 -2.74
C ILE A 87 -4.26 2.61 -3.70
N ILE A 88 -5.23 2.91 -4.55
CA ILE A 88 -5.73 2.00 -5.58
C ILE A 88 -5.13 2.41 -6.91
N TYR A 89 -4.44 1.46 -7.54
CA TYR A 89 -3.97 1.57 -8.91
C TYR A 89 -4.89 0.77 -9.83
N ARG A 90 -5.12 1.27 -11.04
CA ARG A 90 -5.94 0.62 -12.06
C ARG A 90 -5.21 0.63 -13.39
N ALA A 91 -5.31 -0.48 -14.11
CA ALA A 91 -4.91 -0.63 -15.50
C ALA A 91 -6.11 -1.09 -16.32
N TRP A 92 -6.03 -0.94 -17.64
CA TRP A 92 -6.99 -1.49 -18.59
C TRP A 92 -6.19 -2.17 -19.70
N GLU A 93 -6.52 -3.43 -20.02
CA GLU A 93 -5.77 -4.24 -21.01
C GLU A 93 -4.25 -4.18 -20.69
N ASP A 94 -3.42 -3.90 -21.71
CA ASP A 94 -1.96 -3.85 -21.59
C ASP A 94 -1.42 -2.48 -21.14
N GLN A 95 -2.30 -1.58 -20.69
CA GLN A 95 -1.86 -0.27 -20.18
C GLN A 95 -1.16 -0.43 -18.82
N PRO A 96 -0.15 0.42 -18.52
CA PRO A 96 0.49 0.41 -17.21
C PRO A 96 -0.51 0.78 -16.11
N LEU A 97 -0.27 0.27 -14.89
CA LEU A 97 -1.00 0.67 -13.69
C LEU A 97 -0.86 2.18 -13.47
N LYS A 98 -2.00 2.86 -13.32
CA LYS A 98 -2.07 4.28 -13.00
C LYS A 98 -2.77 4.48 -11.68
N LEU A 99 -2.36 5.51 -10.94
CA LEU A 99 -3.04 5.95 -9.72
C LEU A 99 -4.52 6.23 -10.04
N TYR A 100 -5.43 5.51 -9.40
CA TYR A 100 -6.86 5.64 -9.62
C TYR A 100 -7.55 6.39 -8.48
N ARG A 101 -7.29 5.96 -7.24
CA ARG A 101 -7.89 6.54 -6.03
C ARG A 101 -6.95 6.48 -4.84
N THR A 102 -7.10 7.46 -3.95
CA THR A 102 -6.52 7.44 -2.60
C THR A 102 -7.67 7.49 -1.61
N LEU A 103 -7.74 6.51 -0.71
CA LEU A 103 -8.73 6.39 0.34
C LEU A 103 -8.08 6.73 1.68
N SER A 104 -8.84 7.37 2.57
CA SER A 104 -8.40 7.59 3.95
C SER A 104 -8.42 6.27 4.72
N GLY A 105 -7.35 6.00 5.46
CA GLY A 105 -7.22 4.79 6.26
C GLY A 105 -7.20 3.50 5.45
N ASN A 106 -7.87 2.47 5.99
CA ASN A 106 -7.95 1.12 5.41
C ASN A 106 -9.41 0.62 5.41
N PRO A 107 -10.24 1.03 4.44
CA PRO A 107 -11.67 0.67 4.44
C PRO A 107 -11.94 -0.81 4.14
N GLY A 108 -10.96 -1.55 3.60
CA GLY A 108 -11.07 -2.98 3.30
C GLY A 108 -11.97 -3.33 2.11
N GLU A 109 -12.70 -2.36 1.56
CA GLU A 109 -13.51 -2.52 0.36
C GLU A 109 -13.49 -1.24 -0.50
N PHE A 110 -13.53 -1.42 -1.81
CA PHE A 110 -13.75 -0.37 -2.79
C PHE A 110 -14.59 -0.88 -3.96
N ILE A 111 -15.54 -0.06 -4.41
CA ILE A 111 -16.42 -0.38 -5.53
C ILE A 111 -16.08 0.54 -6.70
N ASP A 112 -15.56 -0.03 -7.78
CA ASP A 112 -15.33 0.67 -9.03
C ASP A 112 -16.58 0.62 -9.91
N GLN A 113 -17.25 1.75 -10.07
CA GLN A 113 -18.43 1.92 -10.91
C GLN A 113 -18.09 2.44 -12.33
N ASN A 114 -16.82 2.77 -12.60
CA ASN A 114 -16.42 3.38 -13.86
C ASN A 114 -15.91 2.32 -14.85
N ILE A 115 -16.80 1.39 -15.21
CA ILE A 115 -16.54 0.39 -16.23
C ILE A 115 -17.17 0.88 -17.53
N GLN A 116 -16.33 1.39 -18.43
CA GLN A 116 -16.79 1.78 -19.76
C GLN A 116 -17.19 0.51 -20.52
N LYS A 117 -18.42 0.44 -21.04
CA LYS A 117 -18.77 -0.58 -22.05
C LYS A 117 -18.09 -0.18 -23.34
N LYS A 118 -17.07 -0.93 -23.76
CA LYS A 118 -16.64 -0.87 -25.16
C LYS A 118 -17.79 -1.44 -25.97
N GLY A 119 -18.54 -0.57 -26.66
CA GLY A 119 -19.57 -1.01 -27.58
C GLY A 119 -18.93 -1.96 -28.59
N ILE A 120 -19.46 -3.17 -28.71
CA ILE A 120 -19.15 -4.06 -29.82
C ILE A 120 -19.66 -3.32 -31.04
N THR A 121 -18.80 -2.59 -31.73
CA THR A 121 -19.12 -2.15 -33.09
C THR A 121 -19.09 -3.43 -33.92
N PRO A 122 -20.19 -3.86 -34.55
CA PRO A 122 -20.11 -4.92 -35.53
C PRO A 122 -19.17 -4.42 -36.62
N THR A 123 -17.99 -5.03 -36.71
CA THR A 123 -17.05 -4.78 -37.81
C THR A 123 -17.82 -5.04 -39.10
N ASN A 124 -18.09 -3.98 -39.85
CA ASN A 124 -18.69 -4.06 -41.17
C ASN A 124 -17.93 -5.09 -42.02
N CYS A 125 -18.61 -6.16 -42.40
CA CYS A 125 -18.24 -6.94 -43.56
C CYS A 125 -18.36 -6.02 -44.78
N SER A 126 -17.25 -5.42 -45.21
CA SER A 126 -17.13 -4.82 -46.53
C SER A 126 -15.82 -5.30 -47.13
N GLY A 127 -15.93 -6.35 -47.94
CA GLY A 127 -14.83 -7.03 -48.59
C GLY A 127 -15.40 -7.89 -49.72
N THR A 128 -15.44 -7.30 -50.90
CA THR A 128 -15.97 -7.78 -52.17
C THR A 128 -15.57 -9.22 -52.52
N MET A 129 -16.59 -10.02 -52.80
CA MET A 129 -16.70 -11.12 -53.77
C MET A 129 -15.42 -11.54 -54.53
N LEU A 130 -14.99 -12.78 -54.36
CA LEU A 130 -14.40 -13.56 -55.45
C LEU A 130 -15.04 -14.95 -55.49
N MET A 131 -15.74 -15.21 -56.59
CA MET A 131 -16.26 -16.51 -56.98
C MET A 131 -15.16 -17.56 -57.02
N ALA A 132 -15.48 -18.77 -56.55
CA ALA A 132 -14.95 -19.99 -57.14
C ALA A 132 -16.04 -21.07 -57.15
N CYS A 133 -16.19 -21.68 -58.32
CA CYS A 133 -17.24 -22.59 -58.77
C CYS A 133 -17.53 -23.79 -57.84
N ALA A 134 -18.81 -24.17 -57.79
CA ALA A 134 -19.25 -25.53 -57.47
C ALA A 134 -18.98 -26.49 -58.65
N PRO A 135 -18.92 -27.80 -58.39
CA PRO A 135 -20.01 -28.68 -58.84
C PRO A 135 -20.46 -29.64 -57.72
N ARG A 136 -21.76 -29.67 -57.37
CA ARG A 136 -22.89 -30.46 -57.94
C ARG A 136 -22.94 -31.94 -57.49
N LEU A 137 -23.96 -32.19 -56.65
CA LEU A 137 -24.86 -33.36 -56.56
C LEU A 137 -24.44 -34.67 -55.88
N GLY A 138 -25.28 -35.06 -54.92
CA GLY A 138 -25.46 -36.41 -54.37
C GLY A 138 -26.35 -36.33 -53.12
N ARG A 139 -27.64 -36.03 -53.26
CA ARG A 139 -28.80 -36.96 -53.29
C ARG A 139 -29.07 -37.68 -51.95
N ALA A 140 -30.29 -37.45 -51.46
CA ALA A 140 -30.90 -37.98 -50.24
C ALA A 140 -31.14 -39.49 -50.26
N SER A 141 -31.25 -40.10 -49.07
CA SER A 141 -32.31 -41.06 -48.69
C SER A 141 -31.99 -41.75 -47.34
N GLY A 142 -33.01 -41.90 -46.49
CA GLY A 142 -33.04 -42.92 -45.42
C GLY A 142 -33.43 -42.38 -44.05
#